data_AF-A0A948FJ28-F1
#
_entry.id   AF-A0A948FJ28-F1
#
_cell.length_a   1.000
_cell.length_b   1.000
_cell.length_c   1.000
_cell.angle_alpha   90.00
_cell.angle_beta   90.00
_cell.angle_gamma   90.00
#
_symmetry.space_group_name_H-M   'P 1'
#
loop_
_entity.id
_entity.type
_entity.pdbx_description
1 polymer ?
#
loop_
_entity_poly.entity_id
_entity_poly.type
_entity_poly.pdbx_seq_one_letter_code
_entity_poly.pdbx_strand_id
1 'polypeptide(L)'
;MGDNNFVLSLKKTGGPTDTVISKGRSGNSVQGREGKLSRDEELRGACKDFEAILLRQLLSAMRKSIPKGELFGDSHAREMYQTLQDEALADQLSRGRGAGLGEVLYRQLSGQNRRTVGNR
;
A
#
# COMPACT_ATOMS: atom_id res chain seq x y z
N MET A 1 -36.33 17.76 -62.82
CA MET A 1 -34.91 17.39 -63.02
C MET A 1 -34.06 18.62 -62.84
N GLY A 2 -33.20 18.64 -61.83
CA GLY A 2 -32.25 19.74 -61.61
C GLY A 2 -31.69 19.74 -60.19
N ASP A 3 -31.14 18.62 -59.73
CA ASP A 3 -30.24 18.62 -58.58
C ASP A 3 -28.89 19.14 -59.06
N ASN A 4 -28.25 20.02 -58.29
CA ASN A 4 -26.79 20.14 -58.07
C ASN A 4 -26.43 21.54 -57.53
N ASN A 5 -25.60 21.52 -56.48
CA ASN A 5 -24.55 22.51 -56.12
C ASN A 5 -24.66 23.14 -54.72
N PHE A 6 -24.18 22.39 -53.72
CA PHE A 6 -23.06 22.77 -52.85
C PHE A 6 -22.82 24.27 -52.60
N VAL A 7 -23.41 24.85 -51.54
CA VAL A 7 -22.66 25.81 -50.71
C VAL A 7 -23.25 25.93 -49.31
N LEU A 8 -22.35 25.79 -48.35
CA LEU A 8 -22.55 25.91 -46.91
C LEU A 8 -23.15 27.26 -46.53
N SER A 9 -24.28 27.22 -45.85
CA SER A 9 -24.69 28.28 -44.94
C SER A 9 -25.16 27.60 -43.68
N LEU A 10 -24.43 27.79 -42.57
CA LEU A 10 -25.03 27.90 -41.24
C LEU A 10 -24.01 28.51 -40.27
N LYS A 11 -24.37 29.74 -39.86
CA LYS A 11 -23.85 30.55 -38.77
C LYS A 11 -23.70 29.75 -37.45
N LYS A 12 -22.51 29.93 -36.84
CA LYS A 12 -22.25 30.40 -35.45
C LYS A 12 -22.92 29.66 -34.27
N THR A 13 -22.07 29.07 -33.41
CA THR A 13 -22.07 29.03 -31.92
C THR A 13 -20.97 28.01 -31.53
N GLY A 14 -19.81 28.38 -30.96
CA GLY A 14 -19.57 28.79 -29.58
C GLY A 14 -18.80 27.68 -28.81
N GLY A 15 -17.49 27.85 -28.53
CA GLY A 15 -16.70 26.94 -27.69
C GLY A 15 -15.18 27.23 -27.71
N PRO A 16 -14.40 26.96 -26.64
CA PRO A 16 -13.26 27.80 -26.25
C PRO A 16 -11.85 27.22 -26.50
N THR A 17 -10.93 28.16 -26.76
CA THR A 17 -9.47 28.13 -26.53
C THR A 17 -8.58 27.20 -27.34
N ASP A 18 -8.09 27.75 -28.47
CA ASP A 18 -6.77 27.47 -29.00
C ASP A 18 -5.69 28.21 -28.18
N THR A 19 -4.67 27.52 -27.70
CA THR A 19 -3.32 28.11 -27.63
C THR A 19 -2.29 27.02 -27.93
N VAL A 20 -1.73 27.16 -29.12
CA VAL A 20 -0.72 26.35 -29.78
C VAL A 20 0.57 26.22 -28.97
N ILE A 21 1.02 24.97 -28.81
CA ILE A 21 2.31 24.57 -28.24
C ILE A 21 3.39 24.72 -29.32
N SER A 22 4.40 25.54 -29.04
CA SER A 22 5.62 25.64 -29.83
C SER A 22 6.83 25.07 -29.08
N LYS A 23 7.69 24.41 -29.86
CA LYS A 23 9.14 24.19 -29.66
C LYS A 23 9.56 22.93 -28.91
N GLY A 24 10.43 22.17 -29.58
CA GLY A 24 10.81 20.82 -29.22
C GLY A 24 12.00 20.67 -28.29
N ARG A 25 12.25 19.41 -27.96
CA ARG A 25 13.53 18.83 -27.50
C ARG A 25 13.33 17.31 -27.55
N SER A 26 14.01 16.64 -28.48
CA SER A 26 15.22 15.88 -28.18
C SER A 26 14.95 14.81 -27.13
N GLY A 27 14.98 13.56 -27.57
CA GLY A 27 14.62 12.41 -26.77
C GLY A 27 15.46 12.29 -25.50
N ASN A 28 14.88 11.60 -24.51
CA ASN A 28 15.64 10.62 -23.78
C ASN A 28 14.71 9.55 -23.22
N SER A 29 15.08 8.32 -23.52
CA SER A 29 14.59 7.07 -22.96
C SER A 29 14.47 7.15 -21.43
N VAL A 30 13.25 7.12 -20.91
CA VAL A 30 13.03 6.77 -19.50
C VAL A 30 12.94 5.25 -19.44
N GLN A 31 14.11 4.63 -19.47
CA GLN A 31 14.30 3.27 -18.99
C GLN A 31 13.74 3.20 -17.56
N GLY A 32 12.75 2.34 -17.36
CA GLY A 32 12.18 2.03 -16.06
C GLY A 32 13.30 1.62 -15.11
N ARG A 33 13.60 2.48 -14.13
CA ARG A 33 14.37 2.08 -12.98
C ARG A 33 13.39 1.28 -12.12
N GLU A 34 13.48 -0.04 -12.18
CA GLU A 34 13.01 -0.87 -11.07
C GLU A 34 13.76 -0.37 -9.82
N GLY A 35 13.08 0.47 -9.04
CA GLY A 35 13.64 1.09 -7.85
C GLY A 35 13.82 0.02 -6.80
N LYS A 36 15.03 -0.57 -6.74
CA LYS A 36 15.43 -1.39 -5.59
C LYS A 36 15.30 -0.51 -4.34
N LEU A 37 14.49 -0.96 -3.38
CA LEU A 37 14.43 -0.34 -2.07
C LEU A 37 15.82 -0.37 -1.46
N SER A 38 16.14 0.64 -0.65
CA SER A 38 17.37 0.55 0.14
C SER A 38 17.26 -0.62 1.11
N ARG A 39 18.39 -1.28 1.40
CA ARG A 39 18.45 -2.35 2.42
C ARG A 39 17.85 -1.91 3.77
N ASP A 40 17.92 -0.61 4.05
CA ASP A 40 17.34 -0.01 5.25
C ASP A 40 15.80 0.00 5.22
N GLU A 41 15.21 0.38 4.09
CA GLU A 41 13.76 0.34 3.87
C GLU A 41 13.23 -1.10 3.89
N GLU A 42 13.95 -2.06 3.31
CA GLU A 42 13.61 -3.48 3.37
C GLU A 42 13.62 -4.00 4.81
N LEU A 43 14.66 -3.66 5.59
CA LEU A 43 14.76 -4.05 6.99
C LEU A 43 13.61 -3.46 7.81
N ARG A 44 13.27 -2.20 7.57
CA ARG A 44 12.16 -1.53 8.23
C ARG A 44 10.81 -2.15 7.87
N GLY A 45 10.61 -2.51 6.60
CA GLY A 45 9.43 -3.24 6.12
C GLY A 45 9.28 -4.59 6.83
N ALA A 46 10.34 -5.40 6.83
CA ALA A 46 10.34 -6.70 7.51
C ALA A 46 10.05 -6.59 9.02
N CYS A 47 10.54 -5.53 9.69
CA CYS A 47 10.23 -5.29 11.10
C CYS A 47 8.75 -4.92 11.34
N LYS A 48 8.11 -4.20 10.40
CA LYS A 48 6.67 -3.93 10.46
C LYS A 48 5.84 -5.19 10.24
N ASP A 49 6.24 -6.03 9.29
CA ASP A 49 5.56 -7.30 9.03
C ASP A 49 5.65 -8.24 10.24
N PHE A 50 6.79 -8.24 10.93
CA PHE A 50 6.94 -8.97 12.18
C PHE A 50 6.04 -8.43 13.30
N GLU A 51 5.93 -7.10 13.41
CA GLU A 51 4.97 -6.49 14.34
C GLU A 51 3.52 -6.91 14.03
N ALA A 52 3.15 -7.02 12.76
CA ALA A 52 1.83 -7.53 12.37
C ALA A 52 1.61 -8.97 12.88
N ILE A 53 2.58 -9.86 12.73
CA ILE A 53 2.49 -11.25 13.24
C ILE A 53 2.29 -11.27 14.76
N LEU A 54 3.05 -10.45 15.49
CA LEU A 54 2.92 -10.34 16.94
C LEU A 54 1.55 -9.81 17.36
N LEU A 55 1.04 -8.80 16.65
CA LEU A 55 -0.29 -8.25 16.90
C LEU A 55 -1.38 -9.29 16.64
N ARG A 56 -1.29 -10.10 15.58
CA ARG A 56 -2.21 -11.22 15.33
C ARG A 56 -2.21 -12.19 16.50
N GLN A 57 -1.03 -12.54 17.01
CA GLN A 57 -0.90 -13.46 18.13
C GLN A 57 -1.48 -12.89 19.43
N LEU A 58 -1.27 -11.59 19.66
CA LEU A 58 -1.83 -10.87 20.81
C LEU A 58 -3.35 -10.81 20.75
N LEU A 59 -3.92 -10.42 19.59
CA LEU A 59 -5.36 -10.37 19.36
C LEU A 59 -6.00 -11.74 19.57
N SER A 60 -5.39 -12.79 19.01
CA SER A 60 -5.84 -14.17 19.19
C SER A 60 -5.81 -14.59 20.66
N ALA A 61 -4.77 -14.25 21.40
CA ALA A 61 -4.65 -14.56 22.83
C ALA A 61 -5.71 -13.83 23.68
N MET A 62 -5.95 -12.54 23.41
CA MET A 62 -7.01 -11.77 24.08
C MET A 62 -8.40 -12.31 23.77
N ARG A 63 -8.63 -12.81 22.55
CA ARG A 63 -9.90 -13.43 22.18
C ARG A 63 -10.11 -14.76 22.92
N LYS A 64 -9.06 -15.57 23.03
CA LYS A 64 -9.07 -16.86 23.74
C LYS A 64 -9.26 -16.72 25.25
N SER A 65 -8.95 -15.57 25.84
CA SER A 65 -9.16 -15.33 27.28
C SER A 65 -10.62 -14.99 27.63
N ILE A 66 -11.47 -14.70 26.65
CA ILE A 66 -12.89 -14.46 26.87
C ILE A 66 -13.61 -15.82 26.92
N PRO A 67 -14.30 -16.17 28.02
CA PRO A 67 -15.06 -17.41 28.12
C PRO A 67 -16.08 -17.50 26.99
N LYS A 68 -16.07 -18.62 26.25
CA LYS A 68 -17.09 -18.88 25.24
C LYS A 68 -18.40 -19.23 25.96
N GLY A 69 -19.36 -18.32 25.95
CA GLY A 69 -20.68 -18.57 26.55
C GLY A 69 -21.45 -19.65 25.78
N GLU A 70 -22.18 -20.51 26.48
CA GLU A 70 -23.01 -21.58 25.91
C GLU A 70 -24.02 -21.09 24.85
N LEU A 71 -24.35 -19.80 24.88
CA LEU A 71 -25.30 -19.15 23.97
C LEU A 71 -24.73 -18.90 22.56
N PHE A 72 -23.41 -18.79 22.41
CA PHE A 72 -22.75 -18.56 21.12
C PHE A 72 -21.90 -19.78 20.80
N GLY A 73 -22.51 -20.79 20.18
CA GLY A 73 -21.84 -22.03 19.81
C GLY A 73 -20.55 -21.79 19.01
N ASP A 74 -19.59 -22.71 19.18
CA ASP A 74 -18.35 -22.73 18.41
C ASP A 74 -18.65 -23.16 16.97
N SER A 75 -18.77 -22.19 16.07
CA SER A 75 -18.88 -22.45 14.64
C SER A 75 -17.52 -22.28 13.97
N HIS A 76 -17.10 -23.29 13.19
CA HIS A 76 -15.87 -23.20 12.38
C HIS A 76 -15.87 -21.97 11.45
N ALA A 77 -17.02 -21.60 10.89
CA ALA A 77 -17.14 -20.41 10.05
C ALA A 77 -16.84 -19.12 10.84
N ARG A 78 -17.24 -19.08 12.11
CA ARG A 78 -16.96 -17.95 13.01
C ARG A 78 -15.46 -17.88 13.34
N GLU A 79 -14.83 -19.00 13.65
CA GLU A 79 -13.37 -19.04 13.92
C GLU A 79 -12.56 -18.57 12.70
N MET A 80 -12.92 -19.03 11.51
CA MET A 80 -12.29 -18.56 10.27
C MET A 80 -12.47 -17.04 10.07
N TYR A 81 -13.69 -16.54 10.22
CA TYR A 81 -13.97 -15.10 10.10
C TYR A 81 -13.16 -14.29 11.11
N GLN A 82 -13.10 -14.74 12.36
CA GLN A 82 -12.33 -14.10 13.42
C GLN A 82 -10.83 -14.07 13.13
N THR A 83 -10.29 -15.17 12.56
CA THR A 83 -8.88 -15.24 12.15
C THR A 83 -8.58 -14.25 11.04
N LEU A 84 -9.44 -14.16 10.02
CA LEU A 84 -9.31 -13.17 8.95
C LEU A 84 -9.45 -11.74 9.46
N GLN A 85 -10.35 -11.51 10.42
CA GLN A 85 -10.52 -10.23 11.08
C GLN A 85 -9.28 -9.82 11.88
N ASP A 86 -8.70 -10.74 12.65
CA ASP A 86 -7.47 -10.50 13.42
C ASP A 86 -6.29 -10.18 12.49
N GLU A 87 -6.22 -10.85 11.34
CA GLU A 87 -5.21 -10.59 10.32
C GLU A 87 -5.33 -9.19 9.70
N ALA A 88 -6.52 -8.83 9.23
CA ALA A 88 -6.74 -7.51 8.64
C ALA A 88 -6.50 -6.39 9.67
N LEU A 89 -6.94 -6.60 10.91
CA LEU A 89 -6.73 -5.62 11.99
C LEU A 89 -5.25 -5.47 12.32
N ALA A 90 -4.51 -6.57 12.47
CA ALA A 90 -3.09 -6.51 12.77
C ALA A 90 -2.26 -5.87 11.65
N ASP A 91 -2.59 -6.16 10.39
CA ASP A 91 -1.95 -5.53 9.23
C ASP A 91 -2.20 -4.01 9.23
N GLN A 92 -3.46 -3.57 9.43
CA GLN A 92 -3.79 -2.14 9.56
C GLN A 92 -3.06 -1.46 10.71
N LEU A 93 -3.01 -2.11 11.88
CA LEU A 93 -2.32 -1.58 13.05
C LEU A 93 -0.81 -1.44 12.82
N SER A 94 -0.18 -2.46 12.23
CA SER A 94 1.26 -2.47 11.94
C SER A 94 1.69 -1.41 10.90
N ARG A 95 0.82 -1.11 9.93
CA ARG A 95 1.07 -0.08 8.90
C ARG A 95 0.93 1.33 9.44
N GLY A 96 0.00 1.53 10.37
CA GLY A 96 -0.26 2.79 11.05
C GLY A 96 0.78 3.10 12.14
N ARG A 97 0.30 3.57 13.31
CA ARG A 97 1.17 3.89 14.44
C ARG A 97 1.67 2.64 15.20
N GLY A 98 0.99 1.50 15.06
CA GLY A 98 1.36 0.23 15.68
C GLY A 98 1.45 0.28 17.21
N ALA A 99 2.09 -0.75 17.76
CA ALA A 99 2.54 -0.78 19.15
C ALA A 99 3.96 -0.18 19.30
N GLY A 100 4.66 0.07 18.19
CA GLY A 100 6.02 0.60 18.14
C GLY A 100 7.09 -0.49 18.26
N LEU A 101 6.69 -1.77 18.27
CA LEU A 101 7.63 -2.89 18.43
C LEU A 101 8.51 -3.06 17.18
N GLY A 102 7.95 -2.86 15.98
CA GLY A 102 8.72 -2.94 14.74
C GLY A 102 9.82 -1.88 14.69
N GLU A 103 9.56 -0.68 15.21
CA GLU A 103 10.55 0.40 15.27
C GLU A 103 11.65 0.12 16.29
N VAL A 104 11.31 -0.45 17.45
CA VAL A 104 12.32 -0.89 18.43
C VAL A 104 13.20 -1.99 17.83
N LEU A 105 12.58 -2.99 17.18
CA LEU A 105 13.30 -4.08 16.52
C LEU A 105 14.23 -3.55 15.41
N TYR A 106 13.73 -2.64 14.57
CA TYR A 106 14.51 -1.99 13.54
C TYR A 106 15.73 -1.26 14.12
N ARG A 107 15.59 -0.53 15.23
CA ARG A 107 16.72 0.16 15.90
C ARG A 107 17.79 -0.82 16.39
N GLN A 108 17.39 -1.96 16.92
CA GLN A 108 18.33 -2.99 17.38
C GLN A 108 19.07 -3.62 16.21
N LEU A 109 18.37 -4.00 15.15
CA LEU A 109 18.98 -4.65 13.99
C LEU A 109 19.82 -3.68 13.16
N SER A 110 19.36 -2.46 12.91
CA SER A 110 20.11 -1.45 12.16
C SER A 110 21.39 -1.01 12.89
N GLY A 111 21.33 -0.90 14.23
CA GLY A 111 22.49 -0.63 15.08
C GLY A 111 23.48 -1.79 15.16
N GLN A 112 23.01 -3.04 15.17
CA GLN A 112 23.88 -4.22 15.08
C GLN A 112 24.52 -4.37 13.69
N ASN A 113 23.75 -4.20 12.63
CA ASN A 113 24.22 -4.31 11.24
C ASN A 113 25.28 -3.26 10.91
N ARG A 114 25.20 -2.06 11.51
CA ARG A 114 26.24 -1.03 11.35
C ARG A 114 27.57 -1.41 12.00
N ARG A 115 27.56 -2.17 13.10
CA ARG A 115 28.79 -2.61 13.80
C ARG A 115 29.53 -3.73 13.07
N THR A 116 28.84 -4.55 12.28
CA THR A 116 29.44 -5.70 11.60
C THR A 116 29.96 -5.38 10.20
N VAL A 117 29.42 -4.38 9.52
CA VAL A 117 29.83 -3.98 8.15
C VAL A 117 31.08 -3.08 8.14
N GLY A 118 31.44 -2.44 9.25
CA GLY A 118 32.56 -1.50 9.33
C GLY A 118 33.94 -2.07 9.68
N ASN A 119 34.13 -3.39 9.76
CA ASN A 119 35.37 -4.00 10.27
C ASN A 119 36.00 -5.06 9.33
N ARG A 120 36.03 -4.79 8.02
CA ARG A 120 36.88 -5.52 7.06
C ARG A 120 37.51 -4.54 6.09
#